data_AF-A0A7Y6AES0-F1
#
_entry.id   AF-A0A7Y6AES0-F1
#
_cell.length_a   1.000
_cell.length_b   1.000
_cell.length_c   1.000
_cell.angle_alpha   90.00
_cell.angle_beta   90.00
_cell.angle_gamma   90.00
#
_symmetry.space_group_name_H-M   'P 1'
#
loop_
_entity.id
_entity.type
_entity.pdbx_description
1 polymer ?
#
loop_
_entity_poly.entity_id
_entity_poly.type
_entity_poly.pdbx_seq_one_letter_code
_entity_poly.pdbx_strand_id
1 'polypeptide(L)'
;MVTFDDLRNARFDSLRSHADAWSRAMQQLDDLVSDFELGVCGATETAGWHGDAAGLANPELEAALRRLRIAALETRGIAAELDFAVDALASAQTRLFGEIYAALTDGVSVTGAGDRFTVAEAVPP
;
A
#
# COMPACT_ATOMS: atom_id res chain seq x y z
N MET A 1 -13.21 10.07 -15.18
CA MET A 1 -12.49 9.39 -16.27
C MET A 1 -11.07 9.93 -16.24
N VAL A 2 -10.04 9.08 -16.16
CA VAL A 2 -8.63 9.50 -16.10
C VAL A 2 -8.17 9.86 -17.51
N THR A 3 -7.56 11.05 -17.69
CA THR A 3 -7.06 11.52 -18.99
C THR A 3 -5.58 11.19 -19.20
N PHE A 4 -5.11 11.39 -20.43
CA PHE A 4 -3.69 11.26 -20.76
C PHE A 4 -2.81 12.21 -19.97
N ASP A 5 -3.22 13.46 -19.85
CA ASP A 5 -2.46 14.45 -19.08
C ASP A 5 -2.46 14.11 -17.59
N ASP A 6 -3.54 13.51 -17.07
CA ASP A 6 -3.57 13.01 -15.70
C ASP A 6 -2.51 11.92 -15.49
N LEU A 7 -2.42 10.91 -16.37
CA LEU A 7 -1.42 9.84 -16.27
C LEU A 7 0.01 10.32 -16.53
N ARG A 8 0.20 11.22 -17.49
CA ARG A 8 1.50 11.78 -17.86
C ARG A 8 2.09 12.64 -16.75
N ASN A 9 1.26 13.44 -16.09
CA ASN A 9 1.69 14.36 -15.04
C ASN A 9 1.48 13.81 -13.62
N ALA A 10 0.89 12.62 -13.48
CA ALA A 10 0.67 12.00 -12.18
C ALA A 10 1.99 11.84 -11.43
N ARG A 11 2.02 12.39 -10.21
CA ARG A 11 3.08 12.16 -9.24
C ARG A 11 2.57 11.21 -8.19
N PHE A 12 3.13 10.00 -8.16
CA PHE A 12 2.72 8.94 -7.24
C PHE A 12 3.52 8.96 -5.92
N ASP A 13 4.35 9.98 -5.69
CA ASP A 13 5.21 10.07 -4.50
C ASP A 13 4.39 10.12 -3.20
N SER A 14 3.24 10.79 -3.23
CA SER A 14 2.33 10.79 -2.09
C SER A 14 1.75 9.40 -1.86
N LEU A 15 1.27 8.70 -2.91
CA LEU A 15 0.72 7.35 -2.78
C LEU A 15 1.76 6.36 -2.25
N ARG A 16 2.99 6.43 -2.75
CA ARG A 16 4.12 5.63 -2.26
C ARG A 16 4.43 5.93 -0.80
N SER A 17 4.48 7.20 -0.42
CA SER A 17 4.67 7.59 0.98
C SER A 17 3.54 7.09 1.90
N HIS A 18 2.30 6.97 1.40
CA HIS A 18 1.20 6.39 2.17
C HIS A 18 1.35 4.86 2.27
N ALA A 19 1.72 4.18 1.19
CA ALA A 19 2.02 2.75 1.20
C ALA A 19 3.13 2.42 2.21
N ASP A 20 4.23 3.18 2.20
CA ASP A 20 5.33 3.06 3.16
C ASP A 20 4.89 3.30 4.61
N ALA A 21 3.95 4.22 4.84
CA ALA A 21 3.41 4.48 6.16
C ALA A 21 2.54 3.31 6.66
N TRP A 22 1.71 2.74 5.79
CA TRP A 22 0.90 1.56 6.10
C TRP A 22 1.75 0.31 6.33
N SER A 23 2.82 0.12 5.55
CA SER A 23 3.79 -0.95 5.75
C SER A 23 4.50 -0.84 7.12
N ARG A 24 4.90 0.38 7.53
CA ARG A 24 5.44 0.61 8.87
C ARG A 24 4.42 0.37 9.98
N ALA A 25 3.17 0.79 9.79
CA ALA A 25 2.10 0.53 10.75
C ALA A 25 1.82 -0.96 10.91
N MET A 26 1.84 -1.72 9.81
CA MET A 26 1.75 -3.19 9.84
C MET A 26 2.87 -3.79 10.69
N GLN A 27 4.13 -3.39 10.44
CA GLN A 27 5.27 -3.90 11.19
C GLN A 27 5.12 -3.62 12.70
N GLN A 28 4.72 -2.40 13.07
CA GLN A 28 4.49 -2.04 14.47
C GLN A 28 3.37 -2.85 15.13
N LEU A 29 2.32 -3.21 14.39
CA LEU A 29 1.24 -4.06 14.89
C LEU A 29 1.69 -5.52 15.04
N ASP A 30 2.46 -6.06 14.10
CA ASP A 30 3.01 -7.42 14.20
C ASP A 30 4.01 -7.54 15.37
N ASP A 31 4.83 -6.50 15.60
CA ASP A 31 5.72 -6.40 16.75
C ASP A 31 4.91 -6.34 18.05
N LEU A 32 3.87 -5.51 18.11
CA LEU A 32 3.00 -5.39 19.28
C LEU A 32 2.26 -6.70 19.61
N VAL A 33 1.77 -7.41 18.59
CA VAL A 33 1.14 -8.74 18.78
C VAL A 33 2.16 -9.71 19.37
N SER A 34 3.37 -9.74 18.83
CA SER A 34 4.45 -10.62 19.29
C SER A 34 4.86 -10.30 20.73
N ASP A 35 5.03 -9.02 21.06
CA ASP A 35 5.37 -8.55 22.40
C ASP A 35 4.26 -8.85 23.41
N PHE A 36 2.99 -8.72 23.01
CA PHE A 36 1.86 -9.04 23.88
C PHE A 36 1.74 -10.55 24.14
N GLU A 37 1.92 -11.38 23.10
CA GLU A 37 1.90 -12.84 23.23
C GLU A 37 3.03 -13.36 24.12
N LEU A 38 4.27 -12.95 23.83
CA LEU A 38 5.44 -13.44 24.54
C LEU A 38 5.58 -12.78 25.92
N GLY A 39 5.36 -11.48 25.99
CA GLY A 39 5.61 -10.67 27.18
C GLY A 39 4.47 -10.70 28.19
N VAL A 40 3.21 -10.62 27.75
CA VAL A 40 2.08 -10.58 28.67
C VAL A 40 1.54 -11.98 28.90
N CYS A 41 1.09 -12.67 27.85
CA CYS A 41 0.50 -14.01 27.99
C CYS A 41 1.54 -15.05 28.43
N GLY A 42 2.73 -15.06 27.80
CA GLY A 42 3.79 -15.99 28.16
C GLY A 42 4.32 -15.80 29.59
N ALA A 43 4.43 -14.55 30.06
CA ALA A 43 4.87 -14.27 31.42
C ALA A 43 3.82 -14.65 32.47
N THR A 44 2.52 -14.43 32.21
CA THR A 44 1.46 -14.85 33.15
C THR A 44 1.34 -16.37 33.24
N GLU A 45 1.50 -17.09 32.13
CA GLU A 45 1.56 -18.56 32.13
C GLU A 45 2.78 -19.06 32.91
N THR A 46 3.97 -18.51 32.63
CA THR A 46 5.23 -18.93 33.28
C THR A 46 5.24 -18.61 34.78
N ALA A 47 4.65 -17.49 35.18
CA ALA A 47 4.54 -17.10 36.58
C ALA A 47 3.56 -17.96 37.38
N GLY A 48 2.82 -18.87 36.72
CA GLY A 48 1.79 -19.67 37.36
C GLY A 48 0.71 -18.78 37.97
N TRP A 49 0.27 -17.76 37.24
CA TRP A 49 -0.77 -16.87 37.73
C TRP A 49 -2.13 -17.58 37.78
N HIS A 50 -2.66 -17.79 38.98
CA HIS A 50 -3.92 -18.48 39.23
C HIS A 50 -4.79 -17.72 40.24
N GLY A 51 -6.07 -18.07 40.30
CA GLY A 51 -7.08 -17.47 41.20
C GLY A 51 -8.08 -16.58 40.46
N ASP A 52 -9.06 -16.05 41.18
CA ASP A 52 -10.20 -15.32 40.60
C ASP A 52 -9.77 -14.11 39.75
N ALA A 53 -8.70 -13.41 40.15
CA ALA A 53 -8.15 -12.30 39.38
C ALA A 53 -7.56 -12.73 38.03
N ALA A 54 -6.89 -13.89 37.97
CA ALA A 54 -6.37 -14.45 36.72
C ALA A 54 -7.52 -14.94 35.82
N GLY A 55 -8.55 -15.53 36.43
CA GLY A 55 -9.76 -15.97 35.72
C GLY A 55 -10.53 -14.84 35.05
N LEU A 56 -10.51 -13.63 35.63
CA LEU A 56 -11.10 -12.43 35.04
C LEU A 56 -10.20 -11.78 33.98
N ALA A 57 -8.88 -11.76 34.20
CA ALA A 57 -7.93 -11.10 33.31
C ALA A 57 -7.64 -11.88 32.02
N ASN A 58 -7.53 -13.21 32.08
CA ASN A 58 -7.17 -14.03 30.91
C ASN A 58 -8.13 -13.85 29.71
N PRO A 59 -9.47 -13.86 29.89
CA PRO A 59 -10.40 -13.59 28.78
C PRO A 59 -10.24 -12.19 28.17
N GLU A 60 -9.92 -11.18 29.00
CA GLU A 60 -9.67 -9.81 28.52
C GLU A 60 -8.37 -9.73 27.73
N LEU A 61 -7.30 -10.37 28.21
CA LEU A 61 -6.01 -10.47 27.51
C LEU A 61 -6.17 -11.17 26.16
N GLU A 62 -6.88 -12.31 26.12
CA GLU A 62 -7.17 -12.99 24.86
C GLU A 62 -8.02 -12.14 23.92
N ALA A 63 -9.03 -11.42 24.44
CA ALA A 63 -9.86 -10.54 23.63
C ALA A 63 -9.05 -9.38 23.05
N ALA A 64 -8.14 -8.79 23.83
CA ALA A 64 -7.21 -7.77 23.37
C ALA A 64 -6.29 -8.32 22.27
N LEU A 65 -5.69 -9.50 22.49
CA LEU A 65 -4.84 -10.15 21.50
C LEU A 65 -5.58 -10.44 20.19
N ARG A 66 -6.82 -10.95 20.26
CA ARG A 66 -7.68 -11.16 19.09
C ARG A 66 -7.91 -9.87 18.31
N ARG A 67 -8.21 -8.76 19.00
CA ARG A 67 -8.40 -7.44 18.36
C ARG A 67 -7.13 -6.95 17.69
N LEU A 68 -5.97 -7.10 18.32
CA LEU A 68 -4.67 -6.73 17.74
C LEU A 68 -4.37 -7.54 16.47
N ARG A 69 -4.59 -8.85 16.49
CA ARG A 69 -4.41 -9.72 15.32
C ARG A 69 -5.33 -9.35 14.15
N ILE A 70 -6.59 -8.99 14.43
CA ILE A 70 -7.52 -8.51 13.40
C ILE A 70 -7.03 -7.19 12.80
N ALA A 71 -6.65 -6.23 13.64
CA ALA A 71 -6.13 -4.94 13.18
C ALA A 71 -4.86 -5.10 12.33
N ALA A 72 -3.95 -6.00 12.73
CA ALA A 72 -2.75 -6.33 11.96
C ALA A 72 -3.10 -6.91 10.58
N LEU A 73 -4.09 -7.81 10.52
CA LEU A 73 -4.55 -8.42 9.26
C LEU A 73 -5.17 -7.38 8.31
N GLU A 74 -6.05 -6.51 8.82
CA GLU A 74 -6.67 -5.44 8.04
C GLU A 74 -5.63 -4.46 7.50
N THR A 75 -4.69 -4.05 8.36
CA THR A 75 -3.57 -3.16 8.01
C THR A 75 -2.69 -3.77 6.92
N ARG A 76 -2.39 -5.07 7.00
CA ARG A 76 -1.65 -5.81 5.97
C ARG A 76 -2.38 -5.82 4.62
N GLY A 77 -3.71 -5.98 4.64
CA GLY A 77 -4.54 -5.90 3.43
C GLY A 77 -4.44 -4.53 2.76
N ILE A 78 -4.58 -3.45 3.54
CA ILE A 78 -4.48 -2.07 3.04
C ILE A 78 -3.09 -1.79 2.47
N ALA A 79 -2.03 -2.20 3.17
CA ALA A 79 -0.66 -2.01 2.70
C ALA A 79 -0.42 -2.71 1.36
N ALA A 80 -0.85 -3.97 1.23
CA ALA A 80 -0.70 -4.73 0.00
C ALA A 80 -1.49 -4.13 -1.18
N GLU A 81 -2.71 -3.66 -0.95
CA GLU A 81 -3.51 -2.99 -1.99
C GLU A 81 -2.88 -1.68 -2.45
N LEU A 82 -2.31 -0.90 -1.53
CA LEU A 82 -1.61 0.34 -1.85
C LEU A 82 -0.33 0.09 -2.64
N ASP A 83 0.49 -0.89 -2.23
CA ASP A 83 1.70 -1.30 -2.97
C ASP A 83 1.34 -1.74 -4.39
N PHE A 84 0.32 -2.60 -4.53
CA PHE A 84 -0.16 -3.03 -5.84
C PHE A 84 -0.62 -1.85 -6.70
N ALA A 85 -1.34 -0.89 -6.12
CA ALA A 85 -1.81 0.30 -6.84
C ALA A 85 -0.64 1.18 -7.31
N VAL A 86 0.39 1.36 -6.47
CA VAL A 86 1.61 2.11 -6.83
C VAL A 86 2.31 1.45 -8.01
N ASP A 87 2.50 0.13 -7.97
CA ASP A 87 3.18 -0.63 -9.03
C ASP A 87 2.39 -0.61 -10.34
N ALA A 88 1.07 -0.80 -10.27
CA ALA A 88 0.20 -0.76 -11.44
C ALA A 88 0.25 0.62 -12.14
N LEU A 89 0.21 1.71 -11.37
CA LEU A 89 0.27 3.07 -11.88
C LEU A 89 1.64 3.40 -12.48
N ALA A 90 2.72 3.02 -11.81
CA ALA A 90 4.08 3.20 -12.33
C ALA A 90 4.30 2.43 -13.64
N SER A 91 3.78 1.20 -13.72
CA SER A 91 3.84 0.37 -14.93
C SER A 91 3.02 0.98 -16.07
N ALA A 92 1.81 1.47 -15.79
CA ALA A 92 0.98 2.16 -16.78
C ALA A 92 1.66 3.42 -17.33
N GLN A 93 2.27 4.23 -16.46
CA GLN A 93 3.01 5.43 -16.87
C GLN A 93 4.27 5.08 -17.68
N THR A 94 4.98 4.02 -17.31
CA THR A 94 6.15 3.53 -18.07
C THR A 94 5.76 3.08 -19.47
N ARG A 95 4.67 2.30 -19.61
CA ARG A 95 4.13 1.90 -20.91
C ARG A 95 3.74 3.12 -21.74
N LEU A 96 3.05 4.08 -21.13
CA LEU A 96 2.64 5.31 -21.80
C LEU A 96 3.85 6.07 -22.38
N PHE A 97 4.91 6.25 -21.59
CA PHE A 97 6.13 6.90 -22.07
C PHE A 97 6.85 6.10 -23.17
N GLY A 98 6.84 4.77 -23.08
CA GLY A 98 7.39 3.90 -24.13
C GLY A 98 6.68 4.08 -25.46
N GLU A 99 5.35 4.09 -25.46
CA GLU A 99 4.54 4.30 -26.67
C GLU A 99 4.70 5.71 -27.24
N ILE A 100 4.77 6.74 -26.38
CA ILE A 100 5.06 8.12 -26.82
C ILE A 100 6.43 8.19 -27.49
N TYR A 101 7.45 7.57 -26.90
CA TYR A 101 8.80 7.57 -27.45
C TYR A 101 8.86 6.86 -28.81
N ALA A 102 8.21 5.70 -28.92
CA ALA A 102 8.11 4.96 -30.19
C ALA A 102 7.44 5.80 -31.29
N ALA A 103 6.32 6.45 -30.97
CA ALA A 103 5.64 7.35 -31.90
C ALA A 103 6.55 8.51 -32.34
N LEU A 104 7.26 9.14 -31.41
CA LEU A 104 8.21 10.23 -31.73
C LEU A 104 9.35 9.75 -32.63
N THR A 105 9.89 8.55 -32.40
CA THR A 105 10.93 7.97 -33.27
C THR A 105 10.42 7.64 -34.67
N ASP A 106 9.14 7.30 -34.80
CA ASP A 106 8.47 7.07 -36.08
C ASP A 106 8.05 8.39 -36.78
N GLY A 107 8.48 9.54 -36.24
CA GLY A 107 8.18 10.85 -36.81
C GLY A 107 6.74 11.29 -36.55
N VAL A 108 6.07 10.73 -35.55
CA VAL A 108 4.71 11.12 -35.15
C VAL A 108 4.79 12.11 -33.99
N SER A 109 4.19 13.28 -34.16
CA SER A 109 3.92 14.19 -33.04
C SER A 109 2.67 13.75 -32.28
N VAL A 110 2.82 13.54 -30.97
CA VAL A 110 1.72 13.21 -30.05
C VAL A 110 1.35 14.47 -29.29
N THR A 111 0.19 15.06 -29.61
CA THR A 111 -0.40 16.17 -28.86
C THR A 111 -1.70 15.72 -28.22
N GLY A 112 -1.79 15.90 -26.90
CA GLY A 112 -3.01 15.62 -26.13
C GLY A 112 -3.71 16.92 -25.75
N ALA A 113 -5.03 16.96 -25.94
CA ALA A 113 -5.89 17.99 -25.37
C ALA A 113 -7.09 17.31 -24.70
N GLY A 114 -7.06 17.19 -23.38
CA GLY A 114 -8.10 16.51 -22.60
C GLY A 114 -8.15 15.01 -22.86
N ASP A 115 -9.28 14.54 -23.37
CA ASP A 115 -9.61 13.14 -23.67
C ASP A 115 -9.39 12.72 -25.14
N ARG A 116 -8.76 13.59 -25.95
CA ARG A 116 -8.43 13.32 -27.36
C ARG A 116 -6.94 13.44 -27.66
N PHE A 117 -6.52 12.59 -28.60
CA PHE A 117 -5.17 12.55 -29.14
C PHE A 117 -5.17 12.97 -30.59
N THR A 118 -4.23 13.85 -30.96
CA THR A 118 -3.88 14.10 -32.35
C THR A 118 -2.51 13.51 -32.64
N VAL A 119 -2.52 12.52 -33.53
CA VAL A 119 -1.35 11.90 -34.17
C VAL A 119 -1.15 12.66 -35.47
N ALA A 120 -0.07 13.44 -35.58
CA ALA A 120 0.27 14.12 -36.82
C ALA A 120 1.69 13.75 -37.25
N GLU A 121 1.85 13.38 -38.52
CA GLU A 121 3.14 13.17 -39.17
C GLU A 121 3.98 14.45 -39.02
N ALA A 122 5.21 14.33 -38.54
CA ALA A 122 6.12 15.44 -38.40
C ALA A 122 6.44 15.98 -39.80
N VAL A 123 5.94 17.17 -40.10
CA VAL A 123 6.33 17.90 -41.31
C VAL A 123 7.83 18.22 -41.17
N PRO A 124 8.71 17.69 -42.03
CA PRO A 124 10.12 18.02 -41.99
C PRO A 124 10.32 19.52 -42.28
N PRO A 125 11.39 20.14 -41.74
CA PRO A 125 11.67 21.56 -41.93
C PRO A 125 11.95 21.94 -43.39
#